data_AF-A0AAW2DSQ1-F1
#
_entry.id   AF-A0AAW2DSQ1-F1
#
_cell.length_a   1.000
_cell.length_b   1.000
_cell.length_c   1.000
_cell.angle_alpha   90.00
_cell.angle_beta   90.00
_cell.angle_gamma   90.00
#
_symmetry.space_group_name_H-M   'P 1'
#
loop_
_entity.id
_entity.type
_entity.pdbx_description
1 polymer ?
#
loop_
_entity_poly.entity_id
_entity_poly.type
_entity_poly.pdbx_seq_one_letter_code
_entity_poly.pdbx_strand_id
1 'polypeptide(L)'
;MGKDCGSNIGKSDELISPKPTSDEDNCNTNKNLEFNEIDMACPELMKGLKFGDVATFRAAVREANLIKGKDLRFVKNNKDKVIVRCKAEGCKYRVYGSQVTDEMTFQIKTLNPTHTCTRAYKNSACTSRWISKRYM
;
A
#
# COMPACT_ATOMS: atom_id res chain seq x y z
N MET A 1 48.34 40.68 4.26
CA MET A 1 47.57 41.56 3.35
C MET A 1 46.20 40.91 3.18
N GLY A 2 45.18 41.24 3.96
CA GLY A 2 44.38 42.47 3.88
C GLY A 2 43.42 42.34 2.68
N LYS A 3 42.10 42.48 2.76
CA LYS A 3 41.23 43.24 3.67
C LYS A 3 39.80 42.67 3.66
N ASP A 4 39.10 42.90 4.76
CA ASP A 4 37.66 42.79 4.92
C ASP A 4 36.87 43.77 4.03
N CYS A 5 35.62 43.43 3.74
CA CYS A 5 34.51 44.38 3.63
C CYS A 5 33.24 43.68 4.11
N GLY A 6 32.84 43.98 5.35
CA GLY A 6 31.49 43.73 5.83
C GLY A 6 30.59 44.92 5.54
N SER A 7 29.28 44.67 5.44
CA SER A 7 28.27 45.20 6.38
C SER A 7 26.84 45.07 5.86
N ASN A 8 25.98 44.46 6.70
CA ASN A 8 24.58 44.84 7.03
C ASN A 8 23.52 44.84 5.91
N ILE A 9 22.23 44.54 6.10
CA ILE A 9 21.31 44.58 7.24
C ILE A 9 20.11 43.68 6.87
N GLY A 10 19.41 43.09 7.84
CA GLY A 10 18.07 42.49 7.60
C GLY A 10 17.71 41.34 8.55
N LYS A 11 17.09 41.69 9.67
CA LYS A 11 16.56 40.81 10.71
C LYS A 11 15.07 40.57 10.46
N SER A 12 14.61 39.31 10.48
CA SER A 12 13.22 38.84 10.77
C SER A 12 13.01 37.47 10.10
N ASP A 13 12.32 36.46 10.63
CA ASP A 13 11.78 36.14 11.95
C ASP A 13 11.66 34.61 11.93
N GLU A 14 12.04 33.94 13.03
CA GLU A 14 11.81 32.51 13.18
C GLU A 14 10.30 32.25 13.32
N LEU A 15 9.71 31.59 12.33
CA LEU A 15 8.35 31.06 12.46
C LEU A 15 8.42 29.61 12.93
N ILE A 16 8.53 29.43 14.24
CA ILE A 16 8.19 28.17 14.91
C ILE A 16 6.67 28.12 15.02
N SER A 17 6.02 27.47 14.06
CA SER A 17 4.61 27.11 14.23
C SER A 17 4.51 25.95 15.24
N PRO A 18 3.68 26.08 16.29
CA PRO A 18 3.48 25.03 17.28
C PRO A 18 2.79 23.81 16.65
N LYS A 19 3.15 22.61 17.14
CA LYS A 19 2.38 21.38 16.90
C LYS A 19 1.05 21.49 17.65
N PRO A 20 -0.12 21.43 16.99
CA PRO A 20 -1.31 20.98 17.67
C PRO A 20 -1.20 19.46 17.82
N THR A 21 -0.94 19.02 19.05
CA THR A 21 -1.41 17.73 19.51
C THR A 21 -2.93 17.81 19.50
N SER A 22 -3.57 17.02 18.66
CA SER A 22 -4.99 16.71 18.83
C SER A 22 -5.15 15.26 18.49
N ASP A 23 -5.54 14.54 19.53
CA ASP A 23 -5.85 13.14 19.57
C ASP A 23 -6.97 12.79 18.56
N GLU A 24 -6.98 11.52 18.16
CA GLU A 24 -8.15 10.82 17.61
C GLU A 24 -8.78 11.40 16.32
N ASP A 25 -8.09 11.23 15.19
CA ASP A 25 -8.80 11.10 13.90
C ASP A 25 -9.44 9.70 13.80
N ASN A 26 -10.56 9.58 14.53
CA ASN A 26 -11.65 8.66 14.28
C ASN A 26 -12.03 8.66 12.79
N CYS A 27 -11.47 7.75 11.99
CA CYS A 27 -11.90 7.57 10.62
C CYS A 27 -13.17 6.69 10.53
N ASN A 28 -14.23 7.07 11.24
CA ASN A 28 -15.57 6.62 10.88
C ASN A 28 -16.06 7.45 9.68
N THR A 29 -15.51 7.17 8.51
CA THR A 29 -16.18 7.53 7.26
C THR A 29 -16.81 6.26 6.73
N ASN A 30 -18.11 6.12 6.97
CA ASN A 30 -18.98 5.14 6.32
C ASN A 30 -19.03 5.43 4.81
N LYS A 31 -17.91 5.20 4.11
CA LYS A 31 -17.92 4.80 2.71
C LYS A 31 -18.04 3.29 2.75
N ASN A 32 -19.01 2.72 2.05
CA ASN A 32 -19.01 1.29 1.81
C ASN A 32 -17.68 0.95 1.09
N LEU A 33 -16.71 0.44 1.84
CA LEU A 33 -15.38 0.05 1.36
C LEU A 33 -15.42 -1.43 1.00
N GLU A 34 -16.36 -1.83 0.14
CA GLU A 34 -16.41 -3.18 -0.42
C GLU A 34 -15.78 -3.18 -1.80
N PHE A 35 -14.91 -4.16 -2.02
CA PHE A 35 -14.24 -4.36 -3.30
C PHE A 35 -15.16 -5.10 -4.27
N ASN A 36 -15.36 -4.56 -5.47
CA ASN A 36 -16.18 -5.18 -6.51
C ASN A 36 -15.31 -5.93 -7.54
N GLU A 37 -15.87 -6.95 -8.18
CA GLU A 37 -15.13 -7.72 -9.20
C GLU A 37 -14.71 -6.88 -10.42
N ILE A 38 -15.45 -5.81 -10.72
CA ILE A 38 -15.14 -4.86 -11.80
C ILE A 38 -13.80 -4.15 -11.54
N ASP A 39 -13.47 -3.90 -10.27
CA ASP A 39 -12.22 -3.24 -9.86
C ASP A 39 -10.99 -4.13 -10.09
N MET A 40 -11.18 -5.42 -10.37
CA MET A 40 -10.09 -6.37 -10.54
C MET A 40 -9.15 -6.02 -11.69
N ALA A 41 -9.59 -5.27 -12.71
CA ALA A 41 -8.73 -4.87 -13.83
C ALA A 41 -7.62 -3.88 -13.44
N CYS A 42 -7.82 -3.12 -12.36
CA CYS A 42 -6.86 -2.18 -11.79
C CYS A 42 -7.16 -1.94 -10.30
N PRO A 43 -6.83 -2.89 -9.41
CA PRO A 43 -7.28 -2.82 -8.03
C PRO A 43 -6.55 -1.73 -7.24
N GLU A 44 -7.33 -0.87 -6.58
CA GLU A 44 -6.82 0.11 -5.63
C GLU A 44 -6.95 -0.42 -4.20
N LEU A 45 -5.81 -0.68 -3.57
CA LEU A 45 -5.78 -1.21 -2.21
C LEU A 45 -5.76 -0.06 -1.20
N MET A 46 -6.68 -0.08 -0.25
CA MET A 46 -6.74 0.87 0.87
C MET A 46 -6.91 0.14 2.20
N LYS A 47 -6.44 0.75 3.30
CA LYS A 47 -6.71 0.23 4.64
C LYS A 47 -8.22 0.32 4.89
N GLY A 48 -8.81 -0.73 5.46
CA GLY A 48 -10.24 -0.82 5.71
C GLY A 48 -11.05 -1.46 4.59
N LEU A 49 -10.49 -1.60 3.38
CA LEU A 49 -11.14 -2.27 2.24
C LEU A 49 -11.49 -3.72 2.58
N LYS A 50 -12.76 -4.08 2.38
CA LYS A 50 -13.35 -5.39 2.59
C LYS A 50 -13.52 -6.12 1.27
N PHE A 51 -13.37 -7.43 1.31
CA PHE A 51 -13.51 -8.35 0.20
C PHE A 51 -14.54 -9.41 0.62
N GLY A 52 -15.32 -9.91 -0.34
CA GLY A 52 -16.29 -10.97 -0.08
C GLY A 52 -15.63 -12.25 0.45
N ASP A 53 -14.38 -12.53 0.04
CA ASP A 53 -13.64 -13.68 0.50
C ASP A 53 -12.12 -13.50 0.41
N VAL A 54 -11.38 -14.47 0.97
CA VAL A 54 -9.92 -14.47 0.96
C VAL A 54 -9.33 -14.67 -0.44
N ALA A 55 -10.03 -15.35 -1.36
CA ALA A 55 -9.52 -15.55 -2.72
C ALA A 55 -9.54 -14.25 -3.51
N THR A 56 -10.63 -13.47 -3.45
CA THR A 56 -10.74 -12.14 -4.06
C THR A 56 -9.67 -11.21 -3.49
N PHE A 57 -9.46 -11.21 -2.18
CA PHE A 57 -8.37 -10.46 -1.54
C PHE A 57 -7.00 -10.81 -2.14
N ARG A 58 -6.67 -12.11 -2.24
CA ARG A 58 -5.38 -12.56 -2.80
C ARG A 58 -5.21 -12.15 -4.26
N ALA A 59 -6.28 -12.26 -5.05
CA ALA A 59 -6.29 -11.89 -6.46
C ALA A 59 -6.06 -10.38 -6.63
N ALA A 60 -6.82 -9.55 -5.92
CA ALA A 60 -6.69 -8.09 -5.96
C ALA A 60 -5.28 -7.63 -5.55
N VAL A 61 -4.73 -8.20 -4.47
CA VAL A 61 -3.36 -7.86 -4.04
C VAL A 61 -2.32 -8.27 -5.07
N ARG A 62 -2.47 -9.42 -5.72
CA ARG A 62 -1.55 -9.85 -6.80
C ARG A 62 -1.63 -8.91 -7.98
N GLU A 63 -2.83 -8.67 -8.49
CA GLU A 63 -3.04 -7.89 -9.71
C GLU A 63 -2.56 -6.44 -9.53
N ALA A 64 -2.90 -5.79 -8.41
CA ALA A 64 -2.46 -4.42 -8.09
C ALA A 64 -0.93 -4.25 -8.11
N ASN A 65 -0.18 -5.28 -7.70
CA ASN A 65 1.28 -5.24 -7.68
C ASN A 65 1.88 -5.73 -8.99
N LEU A 66 1.24 -6.68 -9.65
CA LEU A 66 1.68 -7.22 -10.94
C LEU A 66 1.61 -6.15 -12.03
N ILE A 67 0.54 -5.35 -12.08
CA ILE A 67 0.42 -4.17 -12.96
C ILE A 67 1.58 -3.19 -12.72
N LYS A 68 1.97 -2.98 -11.45
CA LYS A 68 3.11 -2.15 -11.05
C LYS A 68 4.47 -2.83 -11.25
N GLY A 69 4.49 -4.06 -11.78
CA GLY A 69 5.70 -4.86 -12.01
C GLY A 69 6.45 -5.23 -10.73
N LYS A 70 5.74 -5.44 -9.63
CA LYS A 70 6.30 -5.84 -8.32
C LYS A 70 6.02 -7.33 -8.08
N ASP A 71 7.06 -8.08 -7.72
CA ASP A 71 6.90 -9.49 -7.32
C ASP A 71 6.68 -9.58 -5.81
N LEU A 72 5.73 -10.42 -5.42
CA LEU A 72 5.24 -10.54 -4.05
C LEU A 72 5.43 -11.95 -3.50
N ARG A 73 5.59 -12.05 -2.18
CA ARG A 73 5.53 -13.31 -1.45
C ARG A 73 4.46 -13.26 -0.37
N PHE A 74 3.74 -14.37 -0.23
CA PHE A 74 2.78 -14.59 0.83
C PHE A 74 3.53 -15.17 2.04
N VAL A 75 3.80 -14.33 3.04
CA VAL A 75 4.51 -14.72 4.27
C VAL A 75 3.63 -15.58 5.16
N LYS A 76 2.33 -15.28 5.20
CA LYS A 76 1.29 -16.13 5.79
C LYS A 76 0.11 -16.19 4.83
N ASN A 77 -0.50 -17.35 4.67
CA ASN A 77 -1.55 -17.57 3.67
C ASN A 77 -2.64 -18.53 4.16
N ASN A 78 -3.24 -18.23 5.30
CA ASN A 78 -4.33 -19.01 5.85
C ASN A 78 -5.68 -18.47 5.36
N LYS A 79 -6.78 -19.16 5.69
CA LYS A 79 -8.14 -18.71 5.32
C LYS A 79 -8.56 -17.48 6.13
N ASP A 80 -8.18 -17.43 7.39
CA ASP A 80 -8.46 -16.38 8.37
C ASP A 80 -7.47 -15.21 8.29
N LYS A 81 -6.25 -15.45 7.80
CA LYS A 81 -5.14 -14.50 7.91
C LYS A 81 -4.16 -14.58 6.76
N VAL A 82 -3.88 -13.44 6.13
CA VAL A 82 -2.91 -13.33 5.05
C VAL A 82 -1.96 -12.16 5.27
N ILE A 83 -0.66 -12.42 5.13
CA ILE A 83 0.39 -11.38 5.15
C ILE A 83 1.15 -11.47 3.83
N VAL A 84 1.18 -10.35 3.11
CA VAL A 84 1.91 -10.22 1.84
C VAL A 84 3.03 -9.20 2.01
N ARG A 85 4.21 -9.53 1.46
CA ARG A 85 5.34 -8.60 1.37
C ARG A 85 5.89 -8.61 -0.06
N CYS A 86 6.57 -7.54 -0.44
CA CYS A 86 7.38 -7.57 -1.66
C CYS A 86 8.53 -8.58 -1.49
N LYS A 87 8.94 -9.24 -2.59
CA LYS A 87 10.09 -10.15 -2.59
C LYS A 87 11.43 -9.43 -2.56
N ALA A 88 11.49 -8.21 -3.09
CA ALA A 88 12.73 -7.43 -3.10
C ALA A 88 13.24 -7.22 -1.66
N GLU A 89 14.53 -7.44 -1.45
CA GLU A 89 15.17 -7.29 -0.16
C GLU A 89 15.06 -5.85 0.35
N GLY A 90 14.84 -5.67 1.66
CA GLY A 90 14.67 -4.37 2.28
C GLY A 90 13.40 -3.59 1.88
N CYS A 91 12.54 -4.15 1.02
CA CYS A 91 11.34 -3.45 0.59
C CYS A 91 10.32 -3.29 1.72
N LYS A 92 9.84 -2.05 1.93
CA LYS A 92 8.90 -1.71 3.01
C LYS A 92 7.45 -2.12 2.74
N TYR A 93 7.13 -2.48 1.49
CA TYR A 93 5.76 -2.82 1.08
C TYR A 93 5.21 -4.01 1.86
N ARG A 94 4.02 -3.84 2.45
CA ARG A 94 3.35 -4.86 3.26
C ARG A 94 1.84 -4.70 3.21
N VAL A 95 1.15 -5.82 3.05
CA VAL A 95 -0.31 -5.91 3.24
C VAL A 95 -0.60 -6.96 4.30
N TYR A 96 -1.48 -6.64 5.22
CA TYR A 96 -2.05 -7.56 6.18
C TYR A 96 -3.56 -7.49 6.10
N GLY A 97 -4.16 -8.65 5.85
CA GLY A 97 -5.60 -8.82 5.92
C GLY A 97 -5.99 -10.01 6.78
N SER A 98 -7.17 -9.92 7.36
CA SER A 98 -7.78 -10.99 8.12
C SER A 98 -9.28 -11.03 7.91
N GLN A 99 -9.87 -12.20 8.15
CA GLN A 99 -11.31 -12.34 8.25
C GLN A 99 -11.83 -11.47 9.41
N VAL A 100 -12.97 -10.84 9.19
CA VAL A 100 -13.72 -10.14 10.25
C VAL A 100 -14.55 -11.21 10.97
N THR A 101 -14.58 -11.24 12.30
CA THR A 101 -15.27 -12.34 13.02
C THR A 101 -16.78 -12.28 12.84
N ASP A 102 -17.34 -11.07 12.85
CA ASP A 102 -18.79 -10.84 12.84
C ASP A 102 -19.37 -10.73 11.42
N GLU A 103 -18.50 -10.66 10.42
CA GLU A 103 -18.88 -10.55 9.02
C GLU A 103 -18.14 -11.65 8.24
N MET A 104 -18.78 -12.34 7.31
CA MET A 104 -18.08 -13.32 6.44
C MET A 104 -17.16 -12.63 5.40
N THR A 105 -16.62 -11.45 5.71
CA THR A 105 -15.79 -10.62 4.85
C THR A 105 -14.32 -10.71 5.26
N PHE A 106 -13.43 -10.42 4.31
CA PHE A 106 -11.99 -10.35 4.53
C PHE A 106 -11.53 -8.90 4.40
N GLN A 107 -10.84 -8.34 5.39
CA GLN A 107 -10.52 -6.91 5.41
C GLN A 107 -9.01 -6.65 5.45
N ILE A 108 -8.55 -5.61 4.73
CA ILE A 108 -7.20 -5.04 4.91
C ILE A 108 -7.14 -4.29 6.24
N LYS A 109 -6.47 -4.89 7.23
CA LYS A 109 -6.24 -4.27 8.56
C LYS A 109 -4.99 -3.39 8.57
N THR A 110 -3.98 -3.72 7.77
CA THR A 110 -2.76 -2.90 7.65
C THR A 110 -2.28 -2.87 6.21
N LEU A 111 -1.93 -1.69 5.73
CA LEU A 111 -1.36 -1.48 4.42
C LEU A 111 -0.20 -0.49 4.53
N ASN A 112 0.98 -0.91 4.08
CA ASN A 112 2.06 -0.02 3.70
C ASN A 112 2.19 -0.10 2.16
N PRO A 113 1.69 0.90 1.43
CA PRO A 113 1.68 0.87 -0.04
C PRO A 113 3.05 1.22 -0.64
N THR A 114 4.00 1.71 0.15
CA THR A 114 5.30 2.19 -0.32
C THR A 114 6.23 1.05 -0.69
N HIS A 115 6.58 0.98 -1.98
CA HIS A 115 7.69 0.18 -2.47
C HIS A 115 8.97 1.02 -2.43
N THR A 116 10.03 0.49 -1.83
CA THR A 116 11.39 1.08 -1.89
C THR A 116 12.28 0.38 -2.92
N CYS A 117 11.72 -0.58 -3.66
CA CYS A 117 12.39 -1.32 -4.72
C CYS A 117 12.02 -0.79 -6.12
N THR A 118 12.85 -1.10 -7.11
CA THR A 118 12.57 -0.87 -8.54
C THR A 118 11.63 -1.96 -9.09
N ARG A 119 11.39 -1.97 -10.41
CA ARG A 119 10.56 -3.01 -11.06
C ARG A 119 11.29 -4.36 -10.96
N ALA A 120 10.55 -5.44 -10.71
CA ALA A 120 11.14 -6.77 -10.62
C ALA A 120 11.52 -7.27 -12.03
N TYR A 121 12.77 -7.72 -12.19
CA TYR A 121 13.24 -8.32 -13.45
C TYR A 121 12.54 -9.67 -13.74
N LYS A 122 12.39 -10.51 -12.71
CA LYS A 122 11.58 -11.74 -12.74
C LYS A 122 10.37 -11.55 -11.84
N ASN A 123 9.17 -11.78 -12.37
CA ASN A 123 7.94 -11.73 -11.60
C ASN A 123 7.19 -13.06 -11.70
N SER A 124 7.14 -13.79 -10.60
CA SER A 124 6.50 -15.12 -10.55
C SER A 124 5.00 -15.10 -10.81
N ALA A 125 4.33 -13.96 -10.65
CA ALA A 125 2.90 -13.82 -10.93
C ALA A 125 2.62 -13.46 -12.41
N CYS A 126 3.62 -12.98 -13.16
CA CYS A 126 3.51 -12.70 -14.58
C CYS A 126 3.64 -14.01 -15.39
N THR A 127 2.57 -14.78 -15.44
CA THR A 127 2.53 -16.06 -16.18
C THR A 127 2.05 -15.87 -17.62
N SER A 128 2.35 -16.81 -18.51
CA SER A 128 1.80 -16.81 -19.89
C SER A 128 0.27 -16.71 -19.88
N ARG A 129 -0.39 -17.45 -18.99
CA ARG A 129 -1.85 -17.38 -18.80
C ARG A 129 -2.34 -15.98 -18.43
N TRP A 130 -1.60 -15.26 -17.58
CA TRP A 130 -1.94 -13.88 -17.21
C TRP A 130 -1.79 -12.94 -18.42
N ILE A 131 -0.69 -13.07 -19.17
CA ILE A 131 -0.43 -12.26 -20.38
C ILE A 131 -1.54 -12.50 -21.42
N SER A 132 -1.84 -13.76 -21.74
CA SER A 132 -2.89 -14.12 -22.68
C SER A 132 -4.23 -13.54 -22.25
N LYS A 133 -4.66 -13.73 -20.99
CA LYS A 133 -5.94 -13.18 -20.50
C LYS A 133 -6.03 -11.65 -20.62
N ARG A 134 -4.90 -10.94 -20.59
CA ARG A 134 -4.86 -9.47 -20.57
C ARG A 134 -4.78 -8.85 -21.96
N TYR A 135 -4.14 -9.53 -22.92
CA TYR A 135 -3.76 -8.95 -24.22
C TYR A 135 -4.18 -9.77 -25.44
N MET A 136 -4.68 -10.99 -25.27
CA MET A 136 -5.22 -11.85 -26.33
C MET A 136 -6.73 -11.98 -26.17
#